data_AF-A0AAV6D1U7-F1
#
_entry.id   AF-A0AAV6D1U7-F1
#
_cell.length_a   1.000
_cell.length_b   1.000
_cell.length_c   1.000
_cell.angle_alpha   90.00
_cell.angle_beta   90.00
_cell.angle_gamma   90.00
#
_symmetry.space_group_name_H-M   'P 1'
#
loop_
_entity.id
_entity.type
_entity.pdbx_description
1 polymer ?
#
loop_
_entity_poly.entity_id
_entity_poly.type
_entity_poly.pdbx_seq_one_letter_code
_entity_poly.pdbx_strand_id
1 'polypeptide(L)'
;VPAVATSFVEVTEAQRLRGWRPRGPRSWMEVLVPVVLTSVEGSIQLAESMEARGFGSGARTTIESQALGRADWLLVAASGLALAGFAAARAAGWAADWYAYPTLTLPSIHPWPIAACLVLFAPVLVWLSRR
;
A
#
# COMPACT_ATOMS: atom_id res chain seq x y z
N VAL A 1 -2.80 -15.74 3.16
CA VAL A 1 -1.78 -16.39 4.02
C VAL A 1 -2.33 -17.06 5.30
N PRO A 2 -3.49 -16.70 5.90
CA PRO A 2 -3.88 -17.34 7.17
C PRO A 2 -4.15 -18.84 7.03
N ALA A 3 -4.77 -19.29 5.93
CA ALA A 3 -5.05 -20.71 5.69
C ALA A 3 -3.78 -21.59 5.70
N VAL A 4 -2.71 -21.15 5.01
CA VAL A 4 -1.42 -21.87 4.98
C VAL A 4 -0.78 -21.92 6.37
N ALA A 5 -0.92 -20.84 7.15
CA ALA A 5 -0.41 -20.80 8.52
C ALA A 5 -1.11 -21.81 9.43
N THR A 6 -2.44 -21.95 9.31
CA THR A 6 -3.21 -22.96 10.04
C THR A 6 -2.78 -24.38 9.65
N SER A 7 -2.72 -24.70 8.35
CA SER A 7 -2.27 -26.02 7.89
C SER A 7 -0.84 -26.34 8.33
N PHE A 8 0.04 -25.33 8.37
CA PHE A 8 1.39 -25.50 8.88
C PHE A 8 1.42 -25.90 10.36
N VAL A 9 0.60 -25.25 11.19
CA VAL A 9 0.47 -25.58 12.63
C VAL A 9 -0.06 -27.00 12.80
N GLU A 10 -1.15 -27.35 12.11
CA GLU A 10 -1.77 -28.68 12.17
C GLU A 10 -0.80 -29.79 11.76
N VAL A 11 -0.10 -29.61 10.64
CA VAL A 11 0.90 -30.59 10.17
C VAL A 11 2.05 -30.69 11.18
N THR A 12 2.52 -29.56 11.72
CA THR A 12 3.61 -29.56 12.71
C THR A 12 3.20 -30.30 13.99
N GLU A 13 1.99 -30.06 14.49
CA GLU A 13 1.46 -30.76 15.67
C GLU A 13 1.30 -32.26 15.41
N ALA A 14 0.76 -32.63 14.25
CA ALA A 14 0.64 -34.03 13.85
C ALA A 14 2.00 -34.73 13.78
N GLN A 15 3.03 -34.06 13.23
CA GLN A 15 4.38 -34.62 13.19
C GLN A 15 5.02 -34.70 14.59
N ARG A 16 4.79 -33.71 15.47
CA ARG A 16 5.25 -33.76 16.87
C ARG A 16 4.66 -34.95 17.63
N LEU A 17 3.38 -35.28 17.40
CA LEU A 17 2.75 -36.48 17.97
C LEU A 17 3.41 -37.78 17.46
N ARG A 18 3.99 -37.77 16.25
CA ARG A 18 4.77 -38.88 15.68
C ARG A 18 6.24 -38.91 16.15
N GLY A 19 6.61 -38.05 17.11
CA GLY A 19 7.96 -37.98 17.66
C GLY A 19 8.92 -37.14 16.83
N TRP A 20 8.43 -36.39 15.84
CA TRP A 20 9.24 -35.48 15.06
C TRP A 20 9.85 -34.39 15.95
N ARG A 21 11.15 -34.13 15.74
CA ARG A 21 11.90 -33.06 16.40
C ARG A 21 12.66 -32.28 15.33
N PRO A 22 12.58 -30.95 15.30
CA PRO A 22 13.29 -30.14 14.31
C PRO A 22 14.81 -30.29 14.52
N ARG A 23 15.43 -31.18 13.75
CA ARG A 23 16.86 -31.45 13.75
C ARG A 23 17.40 -31.25 12.34
N GLY A 24 17.82 -30.02 12.08
CA GLY A 24 18.42 -29.61 10.82
C GLY A 24 17.44 -29.50 9.65
N PRO A 25 17.90 -29.01 8.49
CA PRO A 25 17.06 -28.64 7.35
C PRO A 25 16.33 -29.83 6.73
N ARG A 26 16.92 -31.04 6.80
CA ARG A 26 16.32 -32.25 6.23
C ARG A 26 15.05 -32.68 6.98
N SER A 27 15.00 -32.48 8.30
CA SER A 27 13.81 -32.81 9.12
C SER A 27 12.60 -31.93 8.76
N TRP A 28 12.82 -30.74 8.18
CA TRP A 28 11.73 -29.85 7.79
C TRP A 28 10.95 -30.36 6.58
N MET A 29 11.53 -31.24 5.76
CA MET A 29 10.84 -31.83 4.61
C MET A 29 9.58 -32.61 5.04
N GLU A 30 9.57 -33.19 6.24
CA GLU A 30 8.41 -33.93 6.79
C GLU A 30 7.19 -33.03 7.08
N VAL A 31 7.40 -31.72 7.25
CA VAL A 31 6.33 -30.72 7.44
C VAL A 31 6.06 -29.96 6.14
N LEU A 32 7.12 -29.58 5.42
CA LEU A 32 7.00 -28.80 4.20
C LEU A 32 6.29 -29.57 3.09
N VAL A 33 6.63 -30.84 2.89
CA VAL A 33 6.02 -31.65 1.82
C VAL A 33 4.50 -31.76 2.00
N PRO A 34 3.95 -32.14 3.18
CA PRO A 34 2.51 -32.15 3.39
C PRO A 34 1.86 -30.77 3.23
N VAL A 35 2.45 -29.71 3.77
CA VAL A 35 1.87 -28.36 3.68
C VAL A 35 1.80 -27.88 2.22
N VAL A 36 2.84 -28.14 1.44
CA VAL A 36 2.85 -27.81 0.01
C VAL A 36 1.80 -28.64 -0.73
N LEU A 37 1.71 -29.94 -0.45
CA LEU A 37 0.71 -30.82 -1.06
C LEU A 37 -0.71 -30.32 -0.78
N THR A 38 -1.04 -30.03 0.48
CA THR A 38 -2.35 -29.48 0.88
C THR A 38 -2.62 -28.12 0.23
N SER A 39 -1.59 -27.28 0.07
CA SER A 39 -1.72 -25.99 -0.60
C SER A 39 -2.02 -26.16 -2.10
N VAL A 40 -1.39 -27.14 -2.76
CA VAL A 40 -1.64 -27.46 -4.17
C VAL A 40 -3.06 -28.00 -4.35
N GLU A 41 -3.48 -28.96 -3.52
CA GLU A 41 -4.85 -29.50 -3.53
C GLU A 41 -5.89 -28.38 -3.34
N GLY A 42 -5.68 -27.51 -2.35
CA GLY A 42 -6.56 -26.36 -2.11
C GLY A 42 -6.59 -25.36 -3.28
N SER A 43 -5.46 -25.18 -3.99
CA SER A 43 -5.41 -24.32 -5.17
C SER A 43 -6.20 -24.91 -6.36
N ILE A 44 -6.14 -26.22 -6.55
CA ILE A 44 -6.89 -26.94 -7.59
C ILE A 44 -8.39 -26.84 -7.29
N GLN A 45 -8.80 -27.17 -6.06
CA GLN A 45 -10.20 -27.05 -5.63
C GLN A 45 -10.73 -25.61 -5.78
N LEU A 46 -9.90 -24.61 -5.43
CA LEU A 46 -10.26 -23.21 -5.62
C LEU A 46 -10.45 -22.90 -7.11
N ALA A 47 -9.53 -23.34 -7.97
CA ALA A 47 -9.61 -23.13 -9.41
C ALA A 47 -10.87 -23.79 -10.02
N GLU A 48 -11.15 -25.05 -9.68
CA GLU A 48 -12.38 -25.74 -10.11
C GLU A 48 -13.64 -25.01 -9.65
N SER A 49 -13.64 -24.53 -8.39
CA SER A 49 -14.77 -23.75 -7.86
C SER A 49 -14.93 -22.39 -8.55
N MET A 50 -13.84 -21.80 -9.03
CA MET A 50 -13.86 -20.55 -9.78
C MET A 50 -14.38 -20.80 -11.21
N GLU A 51 -13.90 -21.85 -11.87
CA GLU A 51 -14.36 -22.26 -13.20
C GLU A 51 -15.86 -22.59 -13.20
N ALA A 52 -16.34 -23.35 -12.21
CA ALA A 52 -17.76 -23.66 -12.04
C ALA A 52 -18.64 -22.41 -11.85
N ARG A 53 -18.07 -21.29 -11.35
CA ARG A 53 -18.74 -19.99 -11.22
C ARG A 53 -18.61 -19.10 -12.45
N GLY A 54 -18.03 -19.61 -13.55
CA GLY A 54 -17.81 -18.85 -14.78
C GLY A 54 -16.64 -17.88 -14.71
N PHE A 55 -15.65 -18.12 -13.83
CA PHE A 55 -14.47 -17.26 -13.78
C PHE A 55 -13.73 -17.29 -15.13
N GLY A 56 -13.59 -16.12 -15.76
CA GLY A 56 -12.95 -15.99 -17.08
C GLY A 56 -13.90 -16.09 -18.28
N SER A 57 -15.21 -16.30 -18.06
CA SER A 57 -16.18 -16.46 -19.16
C SER A 57 -16.68 -15.13 -19.77
N GLY A 58 -16.26 -13.96 -19.26
CA GLY A 58 -16.74 -12.67 -19.75
C GLY A 58 -16.16 -11.46 -19.02
N ALA A 59 -16.74 -10.28 -19.31
CA ALA A 59 -16.36 -9.02 -18.67
C ALA A 59 -16.62 -9.08 -17.16
N ARG A 60 -15.66 -8.61 -16.37
CA ARG A 60 -15.70 -8.67 -14.91
C ARG A 60 -16.22 -7.36 -14.34
N THR A 61 -17.11 -7.45 -13.36
CA THR A 61 -17.55 -6.32 -12.54
C THR A 61 -16.92 -6.43 -11.15
N THR A 62 -16.76 -5.31 -10.46
CA THR A 62 -16.22 -5.26 -9.11
C THR A 62 -17.36 -5.08 -8.12
N ILE A 63 -17.45 -5.97 -7.12
CA ILE A 63 -18.46 -5.87 -6.05
C ILE A 63 -18.06 -4.78 -5.05
N GLU A 64 -16.77 -4.70 -4.72
CA GLU A 64 -16.25 -3.70 -3.80
C GLU A 64 -16.13 -2.34 -4.48
N SER A 65 -16.89 -1.37 -4.01
CA SER A 65 -16.76 0.01 -4.47
C SER A 65 -15.67 0.73 -3.66
N GLN A 66 -14.55 1.00 -4.32
CA GLN A 66 -13.52 1.88 -3.74
C GLN A 66 -13.93 3.34 -3.92
N ALA A 67 -14.78 3.82 -3.01
CA ALA A 67 -15.11 5.24 -2.94
C ALA A 67 -14.00 6.02 -2.23
N LEU A 68 -13.62 7.17 -2.80
CA LEU A 68 -12.71 8.12 -2.15
C LEU A 68 -13.32 8.59 -0.82
N GLY A 69 -12.60 8.33 0.27
CA GLY A 69 -13.01 8.79 1.59
C GLY A 69 -12.87 10.31 1.71
N ARG A 70 -13.44 10.88 2.78
CA ARG A 70 -13.26 12.31 3.11
C ARG A 70 -11.78 12.70 3.20
N ALA A 71 -10.93 11.80 3.69
CA ALA A 71 -9.49 12.03 3.78
C ALA A 71 -8.82 12.14 2.40
N ASP A 72 -9.24 11.32 1.44
CA ASP A 72 -8.70 11.35 0.08
C ASP A 72 -9.12 12.63 -0.65
N TRP A 73 -10.37 13.07 -0.44
CA TRP A 73 -10.83 14.37 -0.96
C TRP A 73 -10.08 15.56 -0.34
N LEU A 74 -9.78 15.51 0.96
CA LEU A 74 -8.96 16.54 1.61
C LEU A 74 -7.53 16.55 1.06
N LEU A 75 -6.95 15.38 0.78
CA LEU A 75 -5.64 15.26 0.15
C LEU A 75 -5.64 15.86 -1.26
N VAL A 76 -6.66 15.56 -2.07
CA VAL A 76 -6.83 16.11 -3.43
C VAL A 76 -6.98 17.63 -3.38
N ALA A 77 -7.82 18.16 -2.49
CA ALA A 77 -8.04 19.59 -2.33
C ALA A 77 -6.77 20.33 -1.87
N ALA A 78 -6.07 19.79 -0.87
CA ALA A 78 -4.81 20.35 -0.36
C ALA A 78 -3.73 20.37 -1.44
N SER A 79 -3.60 19.29 -2.22
CA SER A 79 -2.64 19.19 -3.33
C SER A 79 -2.96 20.19 -4.45
N GLY A 80 -4.24 20.34 -4.80
CA GLY A 80 -4.69 21.31 -5.80
C GLY A 80 -4.44 22.76 -5.35
N LEU A 81 -4.72 23.09 -4.09
CA LEU A 81 -4.45 24.41 -3.52
C LEU A 81 -2.94 24.71 -3.49
N ALA A 82 -2.11 23.74 -3.13
CA ALA A 82 -0.66 23.90 -3.15
C ALA A 82 -0.13 24.18 -4.56
N LEU A 83 -0.61 23.43 -5.57
CA LEU A 83 -0.24 23.65 -6.97
C LEU A 83 -0.68 25.02 -7.48
N ALA A 84 -1.92 25.42 -7.18
CA ALA A 84 -2.46 26.73 -7.57
C ALA A 84 -1.69 27.87 -6.90
N GLY A 85 -1.36 27.73 -5.60
CA GLY A 85 -0.56 28.70 -4.86
C GLY A 85 0.84 28.85 -5.45
N PHE A 86 1.48 27.74 -5.83
CA PHE A 86 2.79 27.76 -6.48
C PHE A 86 2.73 28.38 -7.89
N ALA A 87 1.74 28.02 -8.69
CA ALA A 87 1.55 28.58 -10.03
C ALA A 87 1.26 30.10 -9.99
N ALA A 88 0.43 30.55 -9.04
CA ALA A 88 0.15 31.97 -8.85
C ALA A 88 1.39 32.74 -8.38
N ALA A 89 2.18 32.17 -7.46
CA ALA A 89 3.45 32.76 -7.03
C ALA A 89 4.46 32.87 -8.18
N ARG A 90 4.50 31.86 -9.08
CA ARG A 90 5.33 31.88 -10.29
C ARG A 90 4.84 32.93 -11.30
N ALA A 91 3.53 33.06 -11.51
CA ALA A 91 2.95 34.02 -12.45
C ALA A 91 3.05 35.48 -11.97
N ALA A 92 2.97 35.71 -10.66
CA ALA A 92 3.12 37.03 -10.05
C ALA A 92 4.59 37.52 -9.99
N GLY A 93 5.56 36.72 -10.47
CA GLY A 93 6.99 37.07 -10.42
C GLY A 93 7.59 37.06 -9.01
N TRP A 94 6.90 36.45 -8.04
CA TRP A 94 7.34 36.34 -6.64
C TRP A 94 8.16 35.08 -6.37
N ALA A 95 8.30 34.23 -7.39
CA ALA A 95 9.22 33.12 -7.36
C ALA A 95 10.59 33.63 -7.83
N ALA A 96 11.57 33.55 -6.93
CA ALA A 96 12.95 33.92 -7.21
C ALA A 96 13.40 33.35 -8.56
N ASP A 97 13.80 34.24 -9.48
CA ASP A 97 14.47 33.85 -10.71
C ASP A 97 15.74 33.09 -10.32
N TRP A 98 15.74 31.78 -10.55
CA TRP A 98 16.91 30.96 -10.31
C TRP A 98 17.97 31.35 -11.35
N TYR A 99 18.92 32.18 -10.92
CA TYR A 99 20.09 32.55 -11.71
C TYR A 99 21.27 31.66 -11.31
N ALA A 100 21.87 30.97 -12.28
CA ALA A 100 23.02 30.09 -12.08
C ALA A 100 24.34 30.82 -11.72
N TYR A 101 24.31 32.14 -11.52
CA TYR A 101 25.46 32.98 -11.18
C TYR A 101 25.40 33.41 -9.70
N PRO A 102 26.51 33.34 -8.94
CA PRO A 102 26.51 33.66 -7.51
C PRO A 102 26.42 35.18 -7.33
N THR A 103 25.20 35.67 -7.13
CA THR A 103 24.98 37.03 -6.61
C THR A 103 24.44 36.93 -5.19
N LEU A 104 25.09 37.64 -4.26
CA LEU A 104 24.64 37.80 -2.87
C LEU A 104 23.43 38.72 -2.83
N THR A 105 22.31 38.28 -3.38
CA THR A 105 21.01 38.93 -3.22
C THR A 105 20.24 38.15 -2.17
N LEU A 106 19.71 38.84 -1.15
CA LEU A 106 18.85 38.18 -0.17
C LEU A 106 17.59 37.70 -0.93
N PRO A 107 17.33 36.39 -1.01
CA PRO A 107 16.12 35.90 -1.67
C PRO A 107 14.92 36.50 -0.93
N SER A 108 14.05 37.19 -1.66
CA SER A 108 12.81 37.73 -1.11
C SER A 108 11.87 36.56 -0.81
N ILE A 109 12.02 36.00 0.38
CA ILE A 109 11.18 34.91 0.89
C ILE A 109 9.80 35.51 1.17
N HIS A 110 8.93 35.48 0.17
CA HIS A 110 7.56 35.91 0.33
C HIS A 110 6.77 34.88 1.17
N PRO A 111 5.82 35.33 2.00
CA PRO A 111 5.08 34.44 2.90
C PRO A 111 4.13 33.48 2.15
N TRP A 112 3.76 33.80 0.91
CA TRP A 112 2.80 33.04 0.10
C TRP A 112 3.26 31.62 -0.28
N PRO A 113 4.50 31.41 -0.79
CA PRO A 113 5.01 30.05 -1.02
C PRO A 113 5.18 29.23 0.25
N ILE A 114 5.51 29.85 1.40
CA ILE A 114 5.56 29.14 2.69
C ILE A 114 4.16 28.66 3.11
N ALA A 115 3.14 29.51 2.93
CA ALA A 115 1.75 29.13 3.18
C ALA A 115 1.29 27.98 2.26
N ALA A 116 1.70 27.97 0.98
CA ALA A 116 1.41 26.87 0.06
C ALA A 116 2.06 25.54 0.50
N CYS A 117 3.31 25.60 0.99
CA CYS A 117 3.98 24.44 1.58
C CYS A 117 3.29 23.96 2.87
N LEU A 118 2.77 24.86 3.71
CA LEU A 118 2.02 24.50 4.91
C LEU A 118 0.65 23.89 4.59
N VAL A 119 -0.02 24.31 3.52
CA VAL A 119 -1.27 23.69 3.05
C VAL A 119 -1.04 22.24 2.59
N LEU A 120 0.13 21.92 2.04
CA LEU A 120 0.51 20.54 1.72
C LEU A 120 0.61 19.64 2.96
N PHE A 121 0.82 20.21 4.16
CA PHE A 121 0.86 19.47 5.43
C PHE A 121 -0.53 19.26 6.07
N ALA A 122 -1.60 19.92 5.59
CA ALA A 122 -2.96 19.71 6.08
C ALA A 122 -3.43 18.24 6.11
N PRO A 123 -3.15 17.37 5.11
CA PRO A 123 -3.56 15.96 5.17
C PRO A 123 -2.84 15.13 6.25
N VAL A 124 -1.66 15.56 6.73
CA VAL A 124 -0.93 14.87 7.82
C VAL A 124 -1.70 14.95 9.15
N LEU A 125 -2.36 16.08 9.42
CA LEU A 125 -3.17 16.27 10.63
C LEU A 125 -4.42 15.38 10.62
N VAL A 126 -5.02 15.18 9.44
CA VAL A 126 -6.18 14.29 9.27
C VAL A 126 -5.80 12.84 9.54
N TRP A 127 -4.58 12.43 9.17
CA TRP A 127 -4.08 11.07 9.43
C TRP A 127 -3.79 10.82 10.92
N LEU A 128 -3.26 11.82 11.63
CA LEU A 128 -2.95 11.69 13.07
C LEU A 128 -4.23 11.57 13.93
N SER A 129 -5.34 12.16 13.49
CA SER A 129 -6.63 12.12 14.21
C SER A 129 -7.36 10.76 14.19
N ARG A 130 -6.83 9.77 13.43
CA ARG A 130 -7.41 8.42 13.32
C ARG A 130 -6.63 7.34 14.07
N ARG A 131 -5.55 7.69 14.78
CA ARG A 131 -4.90 6.80 15.77
C ARG A 131 -5.53 6.99 17.13
#